data_AF-A0A819NYW6-F1
#
_entry.id   AF-A0A819NYW6-F1
#
_cell.length_a   1.000
_cell.length_b   1.000
_cell.length_c   1.000
_cell.angle_alpha   90.00
_cell.angle_beta   90.00
_cell.angle_gamma   90.00
#
_symmetry.space_group_name_H-M   'P 1'
#
loop_
_entity.id
_entity.type
_entity.pdbx_description
1 polymer ?
#
loop_
_entity_poly.entity_id
_entity_poly.type
_entity_poly.pdbx_seq_one_letter_code
_entity_poly.pdbx_strand_id
1 'polypeptide(L)' 'IDSCNYSSTNEYSIENTLQAQKWLYEHQHPMNCTNRKFAIIQNFAWSGFGSTIHQIAWAFGMALAENRIAVYETPGYW' A
#
# COMPACT_ATOMS: atom_id res chain seq x y z
N ILE A 1 19.10 10.83 -5.10
CA ILE A 1 18.72 12.15 -4.55
C ILE A 1 19.30 13.18 -5.51
N ASP A 2 18.45 13.83 -6.29
CA ASP A 2 18.86 14.84 -7.26
C ASP A 2 19.06 16.17 -6.54
N SER A 3 20.29 16.68 -6.54
CA SER A 3 20.68 17.92 -5.89
C SER A 3 20.14 19.18 -6.58
N CYS A 4 19.50 19.04 -7.75
CA CYS A 4 19.05 20.17 -8.57
C CYS A 4 17.55 20.42 -8.53
N ASN A 5 16.78 19.66 -7.75
CA ASN A 5 15.33 19.85 -7.63
C ASN A 5 14.99 20.86 -6.50
N TYR A 6 14.73 22.10 -6.87
CA TYR A 6 14.33 23.21 -5.99
C TYR A 6 12.82 23.28 -5.70
N SER A 7 12.08 22.19 -5.93
CA SER A 7 10.67 22.12 -5.52
C SER A 7 10.57 22.29 -4.00
N SER A 8 9.92 23.35 -3.54
CA SER A 8 9.61 23.58 -2.11
C SER A 8 8.65 22.53 -1.53
N THR A 9 8.10 21.67 -2.39
CA THR A 9 7.36 20.46 -2.05
C THR A 9 8.10 19.28 -2.66
N ASN A 10 9.22 18.86 -2.05
CA ASN A 10 9.84 17.60 -2.40
C ASN A 10 8.94 16.48 -1.88
N GLU A 11 7.88 16.15 -2.63
CA GLU A 11 6.94 15.06 -2.34
C GLU A 11 7.66 13.71 -2.14
N TYR A 12 8.89 13.60 -2.63
CA TYR A 12 9.80 12.46 -2.48
C TYR A 12 10.88 12.67 -1.41
N SER A 13 10.70 13.62 -0.48
CA SER A 13 11.61 13.78 0.65
C SER A 13 11.54 12.55 1.57
N ILE A 14 12.62 12.35 2.32
CA ILE A 14 12.68 11.29 3.33
C ILE A 14 11.59 11.54 4.38
N GLU A 15 11.36 12.78 4.81
CA GLU A 15 10.32 13.08 5.78
C GLU A 15 8.91 12.71 5.28
N ASN A 16 8.58 13.07 4.03
CA ASN A 16 7.29 12.75 3.43
C ASN A 16 7.09 11.25 3.27
N THR A 17 8.15 10.53 2.89
CA THR A 17 8.14 9.07 2.80
C THR A 17 7.86 8.43 4.17
N LEU A 18 8.51 8.91 5.23
CA LEU A 18 8.30 8.41 6.60
C LEU A 18 6.88 8.72 7.10
N GLN A 19 6.35 9.90 6.81
CA GLN A 19 4.97 10.26 7.15
C GLN A 19 3.96 9.36 6.45
N ALA A 20 4.14 9.11 5.14
CA ALA A 20 3.30 8.21 4.37
C ALA A 20 3.36 6.78 4.92
N GLN A 21 4.56 6.26 5.20
CA GLN A 21 4.74 4.92 5.78
C GLN A 21 4.07 4.78 7.15
N LYS A 22 4.19 5.81 8.01
CA LYS A 22 3.51 5.84 9.30
C LYS A 22 1.99 5.79 9.14
N TRP A 23 1.44 6.63 8.26
CA TRP A 23 0.01 6.64 7.99
C TRP A 23 -0.49 5.30 7.44
N LEU A 24 0.24 4.69 6.50
CA LEU A 24 -0.08 3.35 5.97
C LEU A 24 -0.07 2.31 7.09
N TYR A 25 0.93 2.33 7.97
CA TYR A 25 1.02 1.39 9.08
C TYR A 25 -0.17 1.52 10.03
N GLU A 26 -0.48 2.74 10.47
CA GLU A 26 -1.60 3.02 11.38
C GLU A 26 -2.96 2.67 10.77
N HIS A 27 -3.13 2.93 9.47
CA HIS A 27 -4.34 2.54 8.74
C HIS A 27 -4.50 1.01 8.71
N GLN A 28 -3.43 0.27 8.41
CA GLN A 28 -3.50 -1.19 8.25
C GLN A 28 -3.53 -1.95 9.59
N HIS A 29 -3.11 -1.32 10.69
CA HIS A 29 -3.03 -1.95 12.03
C HIS A 29 -3.87 -1.19 13.07
N PRO A 30 -5.20 -1.20 12.95
CA PRO A 30 -6.06 -0.60 13.97
C PRO A 30 -5.95 -1.39 15.28
N MET A 31 -6.12 -0.70 16.41
CA MET A 31 -6.18 -1.33 17.73
C MET A 31 -7.35 -2.33 17.86
N ASN A 32 -8.41 -2.15 17.06
CA ASN A 32 -9.57 -3.03 17.01
C ASN A 32 -10.11 -3.19 15.57
N CYS A 33 -10.39 -4.43 15.18
CA CYS A 33 -10.90 -4.82 13.87
C CYS A 33 -12.44 -4.88 13.77
N THR A 34 -13.21 -4.84 14.87
CA THR A 34 -14.65 -5.14 14.91
C THR A 34 -15.50 -4.34 13.91
N ASN A 35 -15.19 -3.06 13.68
CA ASN A 35 -15.95 -2.19 12.78
C ASN A 35 -15.16 -1.79 11.52
N ARG A 36 -14.12 -2.56 11.18
CA ARG A 36 -13.27 -2.25 10.03
C ARG A 36 -13.75 -2.99 8.79
N LYS A 37 -13.64 -2.30 7.65
CA LYS A 37 -13.90 -2.89 6.34
C LYS A 37 -12.59 -3.45 5.80
N PHE A 38 -12.68 -4.61 5.18
CA PHE A 38 -11.53 -5.28 4.58
C PHE A 38 -11.68 -5.30 3.06
N ALA A 39 -10.55 -5.25 2.37
CA ALA A 39 -10.42 -5.55 0.95
C ALA A 39 -9.53 -6.80 0.85
N ILE A 40 -10.09 -7.91 0.39
CA ILE A 40 -9.33 -9.14 0.17
C ILE A 40 -8.69 -9.03 -1.21
N ILE A 41 -7.36 -8.92 -1.24
CA ILE A 41 -6.58 -8.86 -2.46
C ILE A 41 -6.20 -10.30 -2.79
N GLN A 42 -6.98 -10.86 -3.71
CA GLN A 42 -6.71 -12.14 -4.36
C GLN A 42 -5.95 -11.86 -5.66
N ASN A 43 -5.31 -12.90 -6.20
CA ASN A 43 -4.72 -12.96 -7.55
C ASN A 43 -3.26 -12.51 -7.73
N PHE A 44 -2.65 -13.17 -8.70
CA PHE A 44 -1.32 -12.94 -9.25
C PHE A 44 -1.49 -12.70 -10.76
N ALA A 45 -0.74 -11.76 -11.32
CA ALA A 45 -0.80 -11.46 -12.74
C ALA A 45 -0.23 -12.63 -13.55
N TRP A 46 -0.85 -12.95 -14.69
CA TRP A 46 -0.39 -14.03 -15.58
C TRP A 46 0.89 -13.64 -16.36
N SER A 47 1.24 -12.35 -16.33
CA SER A 47 2.35 -11.69 -17.03
C SER A 47 3.66 -11.65 -16.22
N GLY A 48 3.75 -12.36 -15.09
CA GLY A 48 4.97 -12.53 -14.31
C GLY A 48 5.13 -11.57 -13.13
N PHE A 49 6.26 -11.69 -12.42
CA PHE A 49 6.48 -11.09 -11.10
C PHE A 49 6.21 -9.58 -11.03
N GLY A 50 6.80 -8.79 -11.95
CA GLY A 50 6.64 -7.33 -11.94
C GLY A 50 5.17 -6.91 -12.10
N SER A 51 4.42 -7.62 -12.94
CA SER A 51 2.99 -7.35 -13.12
C SER A 51 2.18 -7.76 -11.90
N THR A 52 2.55 -8.85 -11.22
CA THR A 52 1.93 -9.24 -9.94
C THR A 52 2.11 -8.16 -8.89
N ILE A 53 3.34 -7.67 -8.68
CA ILE A 53 3.60 -6.61 -7.71
C ILE A 53 2.82 -5.34 -8.06
N HIS A 54 2.78 -4.96 -9.34
CA HIS A 54 2.00 -3.80 -9.79
C HIS A 54 0.51 -3.95 -9.50
N GLN A 55 -0.10 -5.11 -9.78
CA GLN A 55 -1.51 -5.35 -9.49
C GLN A 55 -1.80 -5.32 -7.98
N ILE A 56 -0.92 -5.88 -7.16
CA ILE A 56 -1.04 -5.81 -5.69
C ILE A 56 -0.99 -4.36 -5.23
N ALA A 57 -0.04 -3.56 -5.73
CA ALA A 57 0.10 -2.15 -5.37
C ALA A 57 -1.13 -1.33 -5.81
N TRP A 58 -1.66 -1.58 -7.01
CA TRP A 58 -2.89 -0.93 -7.48
C TRP A 58 -4.09 -1.29 -6.59
N ALA A 59 -4.30 -2.58 -6.30
CA ALA A 59 -5.40 -3.03 -5.45
C ALA A 59 -5.28 -2.47 -4.02
N PHE A 60 -4.05 -2.37 -3.49
CA PHE A 60 -3.79 -1.72 -2.23
C PHE A 60 -4.18 -0.23 -2.25
N GLY A 61 -3.82 0.51 -3.30
CA GLY A 61 -4.24 1.89 -3.50
C GLY A 61 -5.76 2.06 -3.52
N MET A 62 -6.48 1.15 -4.18
CA MET A 62 -7.94 1.14 -4.19
C MET A 62 -8.54 0.86 -2.80
N ALA A 63 -7.96 -0.08 -2.05
CA ALA A 63 -8.38 -0.36 -0.67
C ALA A 63 -8.22 0.87 0.24
N LEU A 64 -7.11 1.59 0.13
CA LEU A 64 -6.86 2.83 0.87
C LEU A 64 -7.87 3.92 0.51
N ALA A 65 -8.16 4.11 -0.79
CA ALA A 65 -9.15 5.08 -1.25
C ALA A 65 -10.56 4.81 -0.69
N GLU A 66 -10.90 3.54 -0.45
CA GLU A 66 -12.15 3.14 0.18
C GLU A 66 -12.08 3.02 1.71
N ASN A 67 -10.97 3.43 2.34
CA ASN A 67 -10.72 3.32 3.79
C ASN A 67 -10.89 1.87 4.30
N ARG A 68 -10.31 0.92 3.56
CA ARG A 68 -10.34 -0.53 3.86
C ARG A 68 -8.95 -1.05 4.21
N ILE A 69 -8.91 -1.97 5.15
CA ILE A 69 -7.70 -2.71 5.47
C ILE A 69 -7.49 -3.75 4.36
N ALA A 70 -6.34 -3.71 3.73
CA ALA A 70 -5.98 -4.66 2.70
C ALA A 70 -5.48 -5.95 3.36
N VAL A 71 -6.04 -7.08 2.95
CA VAL A 71 -5.61 -8.41 3.38
C VAL A 71 -5.20 -9.16 2.13
N TYR A 72 -3.93 -9.55 2.06
CA TYR A 72 -3.42 -10.32 0.94
C TYR A 72 -3.64 -11.80 1.19
N GLU A 73 -4.41 -12.45 0.32
CA GLU A 73 -4.63 -13.88 0.41
C GLU A 73 -3.47 -14.61 -0.28
N THR A 74 -2.54 -15.15 0.50
CA THR A 74 -1.52 -16.06 -0.06
C THR A 74 -2.16 -17.43 -0.29
N PRO A 75 -1.98 -18.07 -1.45
CA PRO A 75 -2.40 -19.46 -1.61
C PRO A 75 -1.68 -20.30 -0.55
N GLY A 76 -2.45 -20.96 0.31
CA GLY A 76 -2.00 -21.62 1.54
C GLY A 76 -1.17 -22.90 1.32
N TYR A 77 -0.20 -22.88 0.43
CA TYR A 77 0.71 -23.99 0.14
C TYR A 77 2.15 -23.67 0.57
N TRP A 78 2.32 -23.08 1.76
CA TRP A 78 3.62 -23.00 2.42
C TRP A 78 3.79 -24.19 3.36
#